data_AF-A0A9P3WFL3-F1
#
_entry.id   AF-A0A9P3WFL3-F1
#
_cell.length_a   1.000
_cell.length_b   1.000
_cell.length_c   1.000
_cell.angle_alpha   90.00
_cell.angle_beta   90.00
_cell.angle_gamma   90.00
#
_symmetry.space_group_name_H-M   'P 1'
#
loop_
_entity.id
_entity.type
_entity.pdbx_description
1 polymer ?
#
loop_
_entity_poly.entity_id
_entity_poly.type
_entity_poly.pdbx_seq_one_letter_code
_entity_poly.pdbx_strand_id
1 'polypeptide(L)'
;MKSKYDWIRKALRCLRMLSELHRLGFQHLRGMPYFNAQGFRFAIAPRHYFSDNGIAIPAAKLSDEFVAITGAGHYFSWTDTDGNDARTLAEKFITRFPDIALAGKGRDWEYAGWLSELIGFLEQGDMIPTVWWEGMNGRPEDLLALPVWVEGKDNIDWIGEKSIISQTNPHFPLPGKLDSSGSEWWGRQPYWTDALHEMSQAMQDGGRLVTIDVEKISDQLFMANSPAYKLLSAMNSVSEHEGYEGFKGAPRLVLALLWKLQEISEQRNS
;
A
#
# COMPACT_ATOMS: atom_id res chain seq x y z
N MET A 1 19.11 8.63 -14.82
CA MET A 1 20.26 9.58 -14.73
C MET A 1 20.93 9.41 -13.37
N LYS A 2 22.26 9.53 -13.22
CA LYS A 2 22.89 9.45 -11.88
C LYS A 2 22.67 10.79 -11.15
N SER A 3 21.96 10.76 -10.02
CA SER A 3 21.78 11.93 -9.15
C SER A 3 23.14 12.57 -8.80
N LYS A 4 23.19 13.91 -8.75
CA LYS A 4 24.39 14.63 -8.30
C LYS A 4 24.59 14.54 -6.79
N TYR A 5 23.53 14.25 -6.02
CA TYR A 5 23.55 14.18 -4.56
C TYR A 5 23.93 12.78 -4.07
N ASP A 6 24.98 12.71 -3.23
CA ASP A 6 25.47 11.42 -2.74
C ASP A 6 24.47 10.67 -1.89
N TRP A 7 23.76 11.37 -1.02
CA TRP A 7 22.78 10.78 -0.13
C TRP A 7 21.57 10.18 -0.88
N ILE A 8 21.12 10.82 -1.99
CA ILE A 8 20.07 10.27 -2.87
C ILE A 8 20.56 9.01 -3.56
N ARG A 9 21.78 9.02 -4.11
CA ARG A 9 22.37 7.81 -4.70
C ARG A 9 22.47 6.68 -3.68
N LYS A 10 22.80 6.99 -2.43
CA LYS A 10 22.86 6.01 -1.34
C LYS A 10 21.48 5.44 -1.01
N ALA A 11 20.46 6.30 -0.87
CA ALA A 11 19.08 5.90 -0.62
C ALA A 11 18.53 4.99 -1.72
N LEU A 12 18.69 5.38 -2.99
CA LEU A 12 18.29 4.57 -4.15
C LEU A 12 19.05 3.24 -4.20
N ARG A 13 20.31 3.20 -3.76
CA ARG A 13 21.08 1.96 -3.68
C ARG A 13 20.52 0.99 -2.63
N CYS A 14 19.96 1.46 -1.52
CA CYS A 14 19.26 0.61 -0.55
C CYS A 14 18.01 -0.06 -1.16
N LEU A 15 17.19 0.71 -1.89
CA LEU A 15 16.02 0.18 -2.58
C LEU A 15 16.40 -0.87 -3.63
N ARG A 16 17.44 -0.59 -4.43
CA ARG A 16 17.96 -1.55 -5.41
C ARG A 16 18.56 -2.78 -4.74
N MET A 17 19.23 -2.63 -3.60
CA MET A 17 19.73 -3.77 -2.82
C MET A 17 18.57 -4.67 -2.37
N LEU A 18 17.46 -4.09 -1.90
CA LEU A 18 16.26 -4.85 -1.56
C LEU A 18 15.68 -5.58 -2.79
N SER A 19 15.65 -4.94 -3.95
CA SER A 19 15.25 -5.58 -5.21
C SER A 19 16.18 -6.75 -5.59
N GLU A 20 17.48 -6.63 -5.34
CA GLU A 20 18.44 -7.74 -5.54
C GLU A 20 18.21 -8.90 -4.54
N LEU A 21 17.88 -8.59 -3.28
CA LEU A 21 17.45 -9.61 -2.31
C LEU A 21 16.20 -10.36 -2.79
N HIS A 22 15.24 -9.65 -3.39
CA HIS A 22 14.05 -10.28 -3.97
C HIS A 22 14.36 -11.19 -5.16
N ARG A 23 15.29 -10.79 -6.05
CA ARG A 23 15.80 -11.64 -7.13
C ARG A 23 16.49 -12.91 -6.62
N LEU A 24 17.10 -12.83 -5.43
CA LEU A 24 17.74 -13.94 -4.74
C LEU A 24 16.76 -14.85 -3.98
N GLY A 25 15.45 -14.55 -3.98
CA GLY A 25 14.41 -15.38 -3.34
C GLY A 25 14.01 -14.94 -1.94
N PHE A 26 14.38 -13.72 -1.53
CA PHE A 26 14.05 -13.14 -0.22
C PHE A 26 12.90 -12.12 -0.33
N GLN A 27 11.82 -12.46 -1.03
CA GLN A 27 10.74 -11.52 -1.34
C GLN A 27 9.85 -11.16 -0.13
N HIS A 28 9.94 -11.89 0.98
CA HIS A 28 9.26 -11.51 2.23
C HIS A 28 10.02 -10.43 3.02
N LEU A 29 11.14 -9.92 2.52
CA LEU A 29 11.78 -8.72 3.07
C LEU A 29 11.10 -7.47 2.53
N ARG A 30 10.84 -6.52 3.42
CA ARG A 30 10.28 -5.20 3.09
C ARG A 30 11.24 -4.10 3.56
N GLY A 31 11.14 -2.93 2.93
CA GLY A 31 11.95 -1.76 3.23
C GLY A 31 11.10 -0.59 3.71
N MET A 32 11.55 0.07 4.78
CA MET A 32 10.95 1.30 5.32
C MET A 32 11.94 2.45 5.19
N PRO A 33 11.78 3.36 4.20
CA PRO A 33 12.58 4.57 4.07
C PRO A 33 11.99 5.71 4.92
N TYR A 34 12.79 6.33 5.78
CA TYR A 34 12.34 7.40 6.69
C TYR A 34 13.45 8.41 7.00
N PHE A 35 13.09 9.55 7.59
CA PHE A 35 14.06 10.51 8.15
C PHE A 35 14.01 10.51 9.67
N ASN A 36 15.16 10.69 10.30
CA ASN A 36 15.24 11.12 11.69
C ASN A 36 16.09 12.39 11.80
N ALA A 37 16.33 12.87 13.03
CA ALA A 37 17.20 14.03 13.30
C ALA A 37 18.57 13.98 12.60
N GLN A 38 19.07 12.77 12.29
CA GLN A 38 20.38 12.53 11.69
C GLN A 38 20.30 12.21 10.18
N GLY A 39 19.16 12.46 9.54
CA GLY A 39 18.94 12.32 8.11
C GLY A 39 18.24 11.03 7.68
N PHE A 40 18.36 10.70 6.40
CA PHE A 40 17.70 9.55 5.78
C PHE A 40 18.15 8.23 6.39
N ARG A 41 17.21 7.31 6.54
CA ARG A 41 17.37 5.95 7.07
C ARG A 41 16.57 4.99 6.23
N PHE A 42 17.09 3.77 6.11
CA PHE A 42 16.42 2.66 5.44
C PHE A 42 16.43 1.46 6.38
N ALA A 43 15.26 1.07 6.87
CA ALA A 43 15.08 -0.13 7.66
C ALA A 43 14.66 -1.30 6.75
N ILE A 44 15.19 -2.49 7.00
CA ILE A 44 14.81 -3.74 6.33
C ILE A 44 14.43 -4.74 7.42
N ALA A 45 13.26 -5.36 7.26
CA ALA A 45 12.79 -6.40 8.16
C ALA A 45 11.87 -7.39 7.42
N PRO A 46 11.57 -8.57 8.02
CA PRO A 46 10.59 -9.50 7.47
C PRO A 46 9.18 -8.88 7.43
N ARG A 47 8.35 -9.31 6.48
CA ARG A 47 7.03 -8.71 6.21
C ARG A 47 6.10 -8.58 7.43
N HIS A 48 6.20 -9.49 8.41
CA HIS A 48 5.35 -9.49 9.61
C HIS A 48 5.71 -8.40 10.63
N TYR A 49 6.84 -7.70 10.43
CA TYR A 49 7.18 -6.48 11.18
C TYR A 49 6.45 -5.25 10.65
N PHE A 50 6.00 -5.28 9.39
CA PHE A 50 5.33 -4.16 8.75
C PHE A 50 3.85 -4.15 9.09
N SER A 51 3.28 -2.96 9.14
CA SER A 51 1.83 -2.73 9.20
C SER A 51 1.15 -3.16 7.90
N ASP A 52 -0.18 -3.14 7.89
CA ASP A 52 -1.01 -3.57 6.76
C ASP A 52 -0.73 -2.79 5.47
N ASN A 53 -0.22 -1.55 5.59
CA ASN A 53 0.17 -0.72 4.46
C ASN A 53 1.47 -1.18 3.75
N GLY A 54 2.17 -2.15 4.33
CA GLY A 54 3.34 -2.81 3.78
C GLY A 54 4.62 -1.97 3.66
N ILE A 55 4.63 -0.72 4.12
CA ILE A 55 5.79 0.18 4.03
C ILE A 55 6.27 0.70 5.38
N ALA A 56 5.42 0.66 6.42
CA ALA A 56 5.73 1.20 7.74
C ALA A 56 5.93 0.08 8.77
N ILE A 57 7.07 0.12 9.45
CA ILE A 57 7.31 -0.62 10.69
C ILE A 57 6.82 0.25 11.85
N PRO A 58 5.91 -0.25 12.72
CA PRO A 58 5.47 0.50 13.89
C PRO A 58 6.64 0.92 14.77
N ALA A 59 6.57 2.13 15.34
CA ALA A 59 7.68 2.71 16.11
C ALA A 59 8.17 1.80 17.25
N ALA A 60 7.26 1.08 17.91
CA ALA A 60 7.58 0.13 18.98
C ALA A 60 8.42 -1.08 18.52
N LYS A 61 8.45 -1.37 17.22
CA LYS A 61 9.22 -2.48 16.63
C LYS A 61 10.54 -2.04 15.98
N LEU A 62 10.78 -0.74 15.79
CA LEU A 62 11.97 -0.25 15.08
C LEU A 62 13.30 -0.56 15.80
N SER A 63 13.27 -0.81 17.10
CA SER A 63 14.46 -1.20 17.88
C SER A 63 14.65 -2.71 18.03
N ASP A 64 13.84 -3.52 17.33
CA ASP A 64 13.92 -4.98 17.39
C ASP A 64 15.17 -5.50 16.66
N GLU A 65 15.74 -6.62 17.14
CA GLU A 65 16.93 -7.25 16.57
C GLU A 65 16.71 -7.77 15.13
N PHE A 66 15.46 -8.02 14.73
CA PHE A 66 15.09 -8.40 13.37
C PHE A 66 14.90 -7.22 12.40
N VAL A 67 15.24 -6.00 12.83
CA VAL A 67 15.17 -4.79 12.00
C VAL A 67 16.58 -4.25 11.74
N ALA A 68 17.06 -4.42 10.50
CA ALA A 68 18.34 -3.87 10.07
C ALA A 68 18.16 -2.43 9.58
N ILE A 69 18.84 -1.46 10.20
CA ILE A 69 18.70 -0.03 9.88
C ILE A 69 20.04 0.53 9.38
N THR A 70 20.02 1.29 8.28
CA THR A 70 21.22 2.00 7.82
C THR A 70 21.64 3.12 8.77
N GLY A 71 22.93 3.34 8.97
CA GLY A 71 23.46 4.44 9.77
C GLY A 71 23.55 5.77 9.01
N ALA A 72 23.96 6.83 9.71
CA ALA A 72 24.30 8.10 9.08
C ALA A 72 25.56 7.91 8.22
N GLY A 73 25.43 7.92 6.90
CA GLY A 73 26.55 7.83 5.96
C GLY A 73 27.02 6.42 5.59
N HIS A 74 26.81 5.41 6.45
CA HIS A 74 27.21 4.02 6.26
C HIS A 74 26.01 3.05 6.18
N TYR A 75 26.05 2.08 5.26
CA TYR A 75 25.03 1.03 5.19
C TYR A 75 25.16 0.09 6.39
N PHE A 76 24.14 0.01 7.23
CA PHE A 76 24.08 -0.89 8.40
C PHE A 76 25.34 -0.86 9.30
N SER A 77 25.95 0.32 9.43
CA SER A 77 27.23 0.52 10.15
C SER A 77 28.43 -0.23 9.58
N TRP A 78 28.36 -0.67 8.32
CA TRP A 78 29.46 -1.31 7.60
C TRP A 78 30.47 -0.28 7.10
N THR A 79 31.76 -0.59 7.28
CA THR A 79 32.88 0.28 6.88
C THR A 79 33.48 -0.09 5.52
N ASP A 80 33.07 -1.23 4.94
CA ASP A 80 33.66 -1.83 3.74
C ASP A 80 32.70 -1.81 2.54
N THR A 81 31.95 -0.72 2.39
CA THR A 81 30.90 -0.57 1.36
C THR A 81 31.28 0.37 0.23
N ASP A 82 32.48 0.94 0.26
CA ASP A 82 32.94 1.85 -0.77
C ASP A 82 33.01 1.16 -2.13
N GLY A 83 32.42 1.81 -3.14
CA GLY A 83 32.32 1.27 -4.50
C GLY A 83 31.36 0.08 -4.67
N ASN A 84 30.71 -0.40 -3.60
CA ASN A 84 29.80 -1.55 -3.72
C ASN A 84 28.54 -1.16 -4.49
N ASP A 85 28.11 -2.05 -5.39
CA ASP A 85 26.83 -1.94 -6.06
C ASP A 85 25.70 -2.59 -5.22
N ALA A 86 24.46 -2.48 -5.71
CA ALA A 86 23.30 -3.03 -5.02
C ALA A 86 23.40 -4.54 -4.81
N ARG A 87 23.97 -5.27 -5.77
CA ARG A 87 24.11 -6.72 -5.72
C ARG A 87 25.11 -7.16 -4.64
N THR A 88 26.28 -6.53 -4.61
CA THR A 88 27.31 -6.77 -3.60
C THR A 88 26.79 -6.48 -2.19
N LEU A 89 26.02 -5.39 -2.04
CA LEU A 89 25.39 -5.07 -0.75
C LEU A 89 24.36 -6.13 -0.33
N ALA A 90 23.59 -6.68 -1.27
CA ALA A 90 22.60 -7.74 -0.98
C ALA A 90 23.29 -9.03 -0.51
N GLU A 91 24.40 -9.41 -1.13
CA GLU A 91 25.20 -10.57 -0.72
C GLU A 91 25.82 -10.38 0.67
N LYS A 92 26.33 -9.17 0.96
CA LYS A 92 26.76 -8.80 2.31
C LYS A 92 25.61 -8.84 3.33
N PHE A 93 24.41 -8.40 2.94
CA PHE A 93 23.23 -8.42 3.80
C PHE A 93 22.88 -9.85 4.21
N ILE A 94 22.83 -10.79 3.25
CA ILE A 94 22.57 -12.21 3.52
C ILE A 94 23.62 -12.80 4.47
N THR A 95 24.89 -12.43 4.29
CA THR A 95 25.99 -12.94 5.11
C THR A 95 25.98 -12.37 6.52
N ARG A 96 25.64 -11.08 6.68
CA ARG A 96 25.75 -10.34 7.96
C ARG A 96 24.46 -10.31 8.77
N PHE A 97 23.31 -10.50 8.13
CA PHE A 97 22.00 -10.59 8.75
C PHE A 97 21.30 -11.91 8.35
N PRO A 98 21.90 -13.07 8.66
CA PRO A 98 21.41 -14.36 8.18
C PRO A 98 20.00 -14.68 8.68
N ASP A 99 19.66 -14.32 9.91
CA ASP A 99 18.34 -14.59 10.50
C ASP A 99 17.24 -13.73 9.86
N ILE A 100 17.53 -12.45 9.60
CA ILE A 100 16.62 -11.55 8.87
C ILE A 100 16.43 -12.08 7.45
N ALA A 101 17.52 -12.42 6.75
CA ALA A 101 17.46 -12.97 5.39
C ALA A 101 16.64 -14.27 5.36
N LEU A 102 16.88 -15.19 6.29
CA LEU A 102 16.16 -16.46 6.37
C LEU A 102 14.66 -16.24 6.59
N ALA A 103 14.27 -15.35 7.51
CA ALA A 103 12.87 -14.96 7.75
C ALA A 103 12.24 -14.26 6.53
N GLY A 104 13.06 -13.66 5.68
CA GLY A 104 12.69 -13.04 4.41
C GLY A 104 12.51 -13.99 3.23
N LYS A 105 12.85 -15.28 3.37
CA LYS A 105 12.77 -16.25 2.27
C LYS A 105 11.32 -16.52 1.87
N GLY A 106 11.05 -16.50 0.58
CA GLY A 106 9.71 -16.72 0.03
C GLY A 106 9.44 -15.95 -1.23
N ARG A 107 8.22 -16.11 -1.77
CA ARG A 107 7.74 -15.39 -2.95
C ARG A 107 6.64 -14.42 -2.56
N ASP A 108 6.76 -13.20 -3.03
CA ASP A 108 5.82 -12.09 -2.88
C ASP A 108 5.96 -11.23 -4.15
N TRP A 109 5.27 -11.68 -5.21
CA TRP A 109 5.35 -11.05 -6.52
C TRP A 109 4.73 -9.66 -6.53
N GLU A 110 3.73 -9.44 -5.68
CA GLU A 110 3.05 -8.16 -5.55
C GLU A 110 3.99 -7.10 -4.99
N TYR A 111 4.65 -7.38 -3.86
CA TYR A 111 5.62 -6.44 -3.29
C TYR A 111 6.86 -6.28 -4.18
N ALA A 112 7.35 -7.37 -4.79
CA ALA A 112 8.50 -7.32 -5.69
C ALA A 112 8.23 -6.51 -6.97
N GLY A 113 7.04 -6.67 -7.55
CA GLY A 113 6.57 -5.88 -8.70
C GLY A 113 6.45 -4.40 -8.34
N TRP A 114 5.73 -4.10 -7.26
CA TRP A 114 5.60 -2.75 -6.71
C TRP A 114 6.94 -2.07 -6.46
N LEU A 115 7.91 -2.77 -5.85
CA LEU A 115 9.24 -2.23 -5.59
C LEU A 115 9.99 -1.92 -6.89
N SER A 116 9.85 -2.78 -7.91
CA SER A 116 10.46 -2.55 -9.22
C SER A 116 9.89 -1.30 -9.90
N GLU A 117 8.57 -1.10 -9.82
CA GLU A 117 7.91 0.10 -10.34
C GLU A 117 8.31 1.35 -9.58
N LEU A 118 8.37 1.30 -8.24
CA LEU A 118 8.84 2.40 -7.39
C LEU A 118 10.26 2.80 -7.78
N ILE A 119 11.17 1.85 -7.95
CA ILE A 119 12.55 2.15 -8.38
C ILE A 119 12.55 2.85 -9.75
N GLY A 120 11.78 2.35 -10.72
CA GLY A 120 11.65 2.96 -12.04
C GLY A 120 11.07 4.38 -11.99
N PHE A 121 10.11 4.63 -11.10
CA PHE A 121 9.54 5.96 -10.85
C PHE A 121 10.59 6.92 -10.30
N LEU A 122 11.33 6.51 -9.27
CA LEU A 122 12.33 7.34 -8.60
C LEU A 122 13.52 7.68 -9.51
N GLU A 123 13.87 6.79 -10.45
CA GLU A 123 15.00 6.98 -11.38
C GLU A 123 14.80 8.12 -12.40
N GLN A 124 13.57 8.65 -12.50
CA GLN A 124 13.20 9.77 -13.37
C GLN A 124 13.69 11.12 -12.82
N GLY A 125 14.06 11.20 -11.54
CA GLY A 125 14.50 12.45 -10.92
C GLY A 125 15.33 12.26 -9.66
N ASP A 126 15.64 13.37 -8.99
CA ASP A 126 16.26 13.37 -7.67
C ASP A 126 15.18 13.19 -6.61
N MET A 127 14.64 11.96 -6.54
CA MET A 127 13.47 11.60 -5.74
C MET A 127 13.77 10.48 -4.74
N ILE A 128 13.15 10.55 -3.56
CA ILE A 128 13.28 9.53 -2.51
C ILE A 128 11.94 9.31 -1.78
N PRO A 129 11.51 8.05 -1.59
CA PRO A 129 10.32 7.74 -0.82
C PRO A 129 10.56 8.01 0.66
N THR A 130 9.56 8.53 1.37
CA THR A 130 9.67 8.83 2.80
C THR A 130 8.37 8.48 3.50
N VAL A 131 8.41 7.51 4.41
CA VAL A 131 7.21 7.09 5.16
C VAL A 131 7.02 7.86 6.46
N TRP A 132 8.09 8.41 7.02
CA TRP A 132 8.07 9.08 8.33
C TRP A 132 9.22 10.07 8.47
N TRP A 133 9.01 11.12 9.27
CA TRP A 133 10.05 12.02 9.76
C TRP A 133 9.71 12.59 11.13
N GLU A 134 10.70 13.18 11.79
CA GLU A 134 10.51 13.82 13.10
C GLU A 134 9.59 15.04 12.98
N GLY A 135 8.56 15.11 13.82
CA GLY A 135 7.56 16.18 13.76
C GLY A 135 6.46 15.97 12.70
N MET A 136 6.42 14.82 12.03
CA MET A 136 5.31 14.44 11.15
C MET A 136 3.99 14.38 11.96
N ASN A 137 2.92 14.91 11.39
CA ASN A 137 1.56 14.72 11.88
C ASN A 137 0.99 13.39 11.38
N GLY A 138 0.35 12.65 12.27
CA GLY A 138 -0.19 11.32 11.98
C GLY A 138 0.84 10.20 12.19
N ARG A 139 0.40 8.96 11.93
CA ARG A 139 1.25 7.78 12.07
C ARG A 139 1.62 7.23 10.68
N PRO A 140 2.86 6.72 10.48
CA PRO A 140 3.26 6.17 9.19
C PRO A 140 2.43 4.94 8.76
N GLU A 141 1.82 4.25 9.70
CA GLU A 141 0.89 3.13 9.48
C GLU A 141 -0.40 3.59 8.77
N ASP A 142 -0.82 4.84 8.99
CA ASP A 142 -2.07 5.40 8.48
C ASP A 142 -1.92 6.02 7.08
N LEU A 143 -0.74 5.92 6.46
CA LEU A 143 -0.50 6.42 5.11
C LEU A 143 -1.46 5.78 4.10
N LEU A 144 -2.04 6.59 3.22
CA LEU A 144 -2.92 6.11 2.14
C LEU A 144 -2.15 5.90 0.82
N ALA A 145 -1.06 6.63 0.64
CA ALA A 145 -0.11 6.54 -0.46
C ALA A 145 1.31 6.77 0.07
N LEU A 146 2.33 6.27 -0.63
CA LEU A 146 3.74 6.47 -0.31
C LEU A 146 4.19 7.87 -0.76
N PRO A 147 4.54 8.77 0.16
CA PRO A 147 5.03 10.08 -0.23
C PRO A 147 6.42 10.03 -0.84
N VAL A 148 6.65 10.89 -1.83
CA VAL A 148 7.95 11.00 -2.49
C VAL A 148 8.48 12.41 -2.32
N TRP A 149 9.64 12.50 -1.68
CA TRP A 149 10.39 13.75 -1.58
C TRP A 149 11.12 14.02 -2.89
N VAL A 150 11.08 15.27 -3.33
CA VAL A 150 11.79 15.77 -4.49
C VAL A 150 12.84 16.76 -4.01
N GLU A 151 14.08 16.50 -4.36
CA GLU A 151 15.18 17.37 -3.97
C GLU A 151 15.05 18.77 -4.59
N GLY A 152 15.31 19.80 -3.77
CA GLY A 152 15.16 21.20 -4.16
C GLY A 152 13.71 21.71 -4.18
N LYS A 153 12.74 20.95 -3.66
CA LYS A 153 11.38 21.41 -3.39
C LYS A 153 11.09 21.49 -1.89
N ASP A 154 10.07 22.27 -1.55
CA ASP A 154 9.46 22.23 -0.22
C ASP A 154 8.61 20.97 -0.09
N ASN A 155 9.15 19.98 0.62
CA ASN A 155 8.55 18.65 0.74
C ASN A 155 7.51 18.53 1.87
N ILE A 156 7.45 19.56 2.72
CA ILE A 156 6.61 19.58 3.92
C ILE A 156 5.82 20.88 4.00
N ASP A 157 4.56 20.77 4.40
CA ASP A 157 3.73 21.90 4.81
C ASP A 157 3.57 21.88 6.34
N TRP A 158 3.61 23.04 6.99
CA TRP A 158 3.49 23.15 8.44
C TRP A 158 2.06 23.44 8.89
N ILE A 159 1.58 22.68 9.88
CA ILE A 159 0.30 22.87 10.57
C ILE A 159 0.60 22.99 12.07
N GLY A 160 0.78 24.23 12.53
CA GLY A 160 1.28 24.49 13.89
C GLY A 160 2.71 23.98 14.05
N GLU A 161 2.96 23.19 15.10
CA GLU A 161 4.27 22.58 15.38
C GLU A 161 4.50 21.25 14.64
N LYS A 162 3.49 20.76 13.92
CA LYS A 162 3.60 19.50 13.17
C LYS A 162 3.66 19.78 11.68
N SER A 163 4.24 18.86 10.93
CA SER A 163 4.33 18.94 9.48
C SER A 163 3.57 17.80 8.81
N ILE A 164 3.04 18.07 7.62
CA ILE A 164 2.46 17.07 6.73
C ILE A 164 3.26 17.05 5.42
N ILE A 165 3.08 16.01 4.62
CA ILE A 165 3.62 16.00 3.25
C ILE A 165 2.99 17.13 2.47
N SER A 166 3.82 17.85 1.69
CA SER A 166 3.29 18.86 0.77
C SER A 166 2.37 18.19 -0.26
N GLN A 167 1.17 18.75 -0.46
CA GLN A 167 0.22 18.26 -1.47
C GLN A 167 0.78 18.37 -2.90
N THR A 168 1.84 19.15 -3.09
CA THR A 168 2.52 19.30 -4.38
C THR A 168 3.53 18.19 -4.68
N ASN A 169 3.85 17.36 -3.68
CA ASN A 169 4.75 16.24 -3.86
C ASN A 169 4.08 15.09 -4.62
N PRO A 170 4.85 14.35 -5.45
CA PRO A 170 4.35 13.12 -6.03
C PRO A 170 4.04 12.09 -4.93
N HIS A 171 3.01 11.30 -5.18
CA HIS A 171 2.66 10.14 -4.37
C HIS A 171 2.80 8.89 -5.22
N PHE A 172 3.25 7.81 -4.60
CA PHE A 172 3.33 6.48 -5.22
C PHE A 172 2.30 5.57 -4.53
N PRO A 173 1.62 4.66 -5.24
CA PRO A 173 0.69 3.73 -4.61
C PRO A 173 1.39 2.88 -3.54
N LEU A 174 0.64 2.37 -2.56
CA LEU A 174 1.17 1.45 -1.54
C LEU A 174 1.26 0.03 -2.10
N PRO A 175 2.19 -0.81 -1.61
CA PRO A 175 2.21 -2.23 -1.95
C PRO A 175 0.92 -2.90 -1.46
N GLY A 176 0.39 -3.88 -2.19
CA GLY A 176 -0.91 -4.47 -1.83
C GLY A 176 -2.12 -3.66 -2.32
N LYS A 177 -1.91 -2.37 -2.62
CA LYS A 177 -2.84 -1.55 -3.37
C LYS A 177 -2.34 -1.50 -4.80
N LEU A 178 -2.64 -2.55 -5.57
CA LEU A 178 -2.71 -2.40 -7.03
C LEU A 178 -3.43 -1.08 -7.29
N ASP A 179 -2.88 -0.26 -8.20
CA ASP A 179 -3.55 0.92 -8.71
C ASP A 179 -5.04 0.63 -8.73
N SER A 180 -5.76 1.25 -7.79
CA SER A 180 -7.08 1.67 -8.14
C SER A 180 -6.83 2.63 -9.29
N SER A 181 -6.77 2.12 -10.52
CA SER A 181 -7.48 2.79 -11.61
C SER A 181 -8.80 3.13 -10.96
N GLY A 182 -8.95 4.39 -10.50
CA GLY A 182 -9.77 4.75 -9.34
C GLY A 182 -11.02 3.91 -9.35
N SER A 183 -11.20 3.08 -8.30
CA SER A 183 -12.21 2.01 -8.29
C SER A 183 -13.44 2.54 -8.99
N GLU A 184 -13.76 2.00 -10.17
CA GLU A 184 -14.68 2.66 -11.11
C GLU A 184 -15.88 3.15 -10.31
N TRP A 185 -16.14 4.46 -10.29
CA TRP A 185 -17.16 5.04 -9.39
C TRP A 185 -18.41 4.17 -9.45
N TRP A 186 -18.93 3.73 -8.31
CA TRP A 186 -19.96 2.68 -8.26
C TRP A 186 -21.16 2.93 -9.19
N GLY A 187 -21.47 4.20 -9.47
CA GLY A 187 -22.52 4.61 -10.42
C GLY A 187 -22.25 4.28 -11.89
N ARG A 188 -21.08 3.74 -12.23
CA ARG A 188 -20.73 3.19 -13.55
C ARG A 188 -20.59 1.67 -13.55
N GLN A 189 -20.69 1.02 -12.40
CA GLN A 189 -20.60 -0.43 -12.29
C GLN A 189 -21.98 -1.07 -12.53
N PRO A 190 -22.19 -1.82 -13.64
CA PRO A 190 -23.49 -2.40 -13.97
C PRO A 190 -24.07 -3.29 -12.87
N TYR A 191 -23.19 -4.00 -12.15
CA TYR A 191 -23.56 -4.85 -11.03
C TYR A 191 -24.43 -4.13 -9.97
N TRP A 192 -24.19 -2.84 -9.73
CA TRP A 192 -24.96 -2.04 -8.78
C TRP A 192 -26.09 -1.25 -9.43
N THR A 193 -25.83 -0.63 -10.59
CA THR A 193 -26.82 0.21 -11.26
C THR A 193 -28.02 -0.59 -11.76
N ASP A 194 -27.78 -1.81 -12.24
CA ASP A 194 -28.84 -2.68 -12.75
C ASP A 194 -29.72 -3.18 -11.61
N ALA A 195 -29.12 -3.59 -10.48
CA ALA A 195 -29.87 -3.97 -9.28
C ALA A 195 -30.75 -2.83 -8.75
N LEU A 196 -30.24 -1.59 -8.74
CA LEU A 196 -31.03 -0.42 -8.35
C LEU A 196 -32.14 -0.10 -9.34
N HIS A 197 -31.91 -0.32 -10.62
CA HIS A 197 -32.92 -0.14 -11.66
C HIS A 197 -34.06 -1.15 -11.49
N GLU A 198 -33.74 -2.44 -11.36
CA GLU A 198 -34.70 -3.51 -11.11
C GLU A 198 -35.47 -3.29 -9.81
N MET A 199 -34.78 -2.91 -8.74
CA MET A 199 -35.43 -2.58 -7.47
C MET A 199 -36.37 -1.37 -7.62
N SER A 200 -35.96 -0.33 -8.35
CA SER A 200 -36.82 0.83 -8.61
C SER A 200 -38.08 0.46 -9.40
N GLN A 201 -38.00 -0.48 -10.34
CA GLN A 201 -39.16 -1.00 -11.06
C GLN A 201 -40.08 -1.76 -10.09
N ALA A 202 -39.53 -2.68 -9.29
CA ALA A 202 -40.30 -3.44 -8.31
C ALA A 202 -40.99 -2.54 -7.26
N MET A 203 -40.37 -1.40 -6.89
CA MET A 203 -41.00 -0.41 -6.00
C MET A 203 -42.17 0.32 -6.66
N GLN A 204 -42.11 0.59 -7.96
CA GLN A 204 -43.23 1.17 -8.72
C GLN A 204 -44.40 0.19 -8.86
N ASP A 205 -44.10 -1.11 -8.89
CA ASP A 205 -45.10 -2.19 -8.99
C ASP A 205 -45.72 -2.58 -7.63
N GLY A 206 -45.57 -1.74 -6.59
CA GLY A 206 -46.17 -1.95 -5.27
C GLY A 206 -45.20 -2.46 -4.19
N GLY A 207 -43.91 -2.59 -4.51
CA GLY A 207 -42.87 -3.03 -3.58
C GLY A 207 -42.78 -4.55 -3.46
N ARG A 208 -41.62 -5.03 -2.98
CA ARG A 208 -41.32 -6.46 -2.82
C ARG A 208 -40.67 -6.73 -1.47
N LEU A 209 -41.01 -7.87 -0.86
CA LEU A 209 -40.27 -8.40 0.29
C LEU A 209 -39.01 -9.14 -0.19
N VAL A 210 -37.87 -8.76 0.38
CA VAL A 210 -36.57 -9.40 0.14
C VAL A 210 -36.38 -10.51 1.16
N THR A 211 -36.29 -11.76 0.71
CA THR A 211 -35.98 -12.92 1.57
C THR A 211 -34.65 -13.51 1.15
N ILE A 212 -33.77 -13.74 2.13
CA ILE A 212 -32.40 -14.22 1.90
C ILE A 212 -32.18 -15.51 2.69
N ASP A 213 -31.87 -16.58 1.99
CA ASP A 213 -31.43 -17.85 2.54
C ASP A 213 -29.92 -17.81 2.78
N VAL A 214 -29.54 -17.61 4.05
CA VAL A 214 -28.14 -17.42 4.46
C VAL A 214 -27.30 -18.66 4.16
N GLU A 215 -27.88 -19.87 4.25
CA GLU A 215 -27.17 -21.12 3.99
C GLU A 215 -26.73 -21.20 2.53
N LYS A 216 -27.61 -20.81 1.61
CA LYS A 216 -27.33 -20.86 0.16
C LYS A 216 -26.30 -19.83 -0.31
N ILE A 217 -26.20 -18.69 0.38
CA ILE A 217 -25.26 -17.63 -0.02
C ILE A 217 -23.92 -17.70 0.69
N SER A 218 -23.77 -18.51 1.75
CA SER A 218 -22.59 -18.55 2.62
C SER A 218 -21.30 -18.76 1.82
N ASP A 219 -21.23 -19.81 0.99
CA ASP A 219 -20.00 -20.12 0.25
C ASP A 219 -19.67 -19.06 -0.81
N GLN A 220 -20.71 -18.51 -1.47
CA GLN A 220 -20.53 -17.51 -2.53
C GLN A 220 -20.09 -16.15 -1.99
N LEU A 221 -20.39 -15.83 -0.73
CA LEU A 221 -19.98 -14.57 -0.08
C LEU A 221 -18.46 -14.48 0.12
N PHE A 222 -17.77 -15.61 0.30
CA PHE A 222 -16.33 -15.63 0.61
C PHE A 222 -15.43 -15.90 -0.62
N MET A 223 -16.02 -16.15 -1.79
CA MET A 223 -15.26 -16.36 -3.02
C MET A 223 -14.60 -15.07 -3.53
N ALA A 224 -13.46 -15.21 -4.23
CA ALA A 224 -12.90 -14.11 -4.99
C ALA A 224 -13.93 -13.62 -6.03
N ASN A 225 -14.18 -12.30 -6.08
CA ASN A 225 -15.23 -11.66 -6.89
C ASN A 225 -16.69 -11.84 -6.35
N SER A 226 -16.86 -12.16 -5.07
CA SER A 226 -18.17 -12.22 -4.42
C SER A 226 -18.88 -10.86 -4.29
N PRO A 227 -20.18 -10.84 -3.96
CA PRO A 227 -20.89 -9.61 -3.60
C PRO A 227 -20.20 -8.83 -2.47
N ALA A 228 -19.53 -9.49 -1.53
CA ALA A 228 -18.85 -8.85 -0.41
C ALA A 228 -17.60 -8.07 -0.85
N TYR A 229 -16.74 -8.68 -1.68
CA TYR A 229 -15.56 -8.00 -2.23
C TYR A 229 -15.95 -6.87 -3.19
N LYS A 230 -16.99 -7.07 -3.99
CA LYS A 230 -17.56 -6.01 -4.84
C LYS A 230 -18.07 -4.84 -4.00
N LEU A 231 -18.77 -5.13 -2.89
CA LEU A 231 -19.32 -4.08 -2.01
C LEU A 231 -18.21 -3.25 -1.40
N LEU A 232 -17.15 -3.90 -0.91
CA LEU A 232 -16.00 -3.22 -0.33
C LEU A 232 -15.37 -2.24 -1.32
N SER A 233 -15.14 -2.69 -2.56
CA SER A 233 -14.64 -1.83 -3.65
C SER A 233 -15.57 -0.64 -3.93
N ALA A 234 -16.88 -0.89 -4.03
CA ALA A 234 -17.86 0.16 -4.30
C ALA A 234 -17.98 1.17 -3.15
N MET A 235 -17.91 0.72 -1.89
CA MET A 235 -17.92 1.58 -0.71
C MET A 235 -16.67 2.45 -0.61
N ASN A 236 -15.51 1.93 -1.00
CA ASN A 236 -14.30 2.73 -1.15
C ASN A 236 -14.51 3.82 -2.21
N SER A 237 -15.11 3.48 -3.36
CA SER A 237 -15.42 4.47 -4.40
C SER A 237 -16.36 5.58 -3.91
N VAL A 238 -17.31 5.28 -3.02
CA VAL A 238 -18.17 6.29 -2.37
C VAL A 238 -17.34 7.23 -1.52
N SER A 239 -16.44 6.69 -0.69
CA SER A 239 -15.56 7.51 0.14
C SER A 239 -14.61 8.39 -0.69
N GLU A 240 -14.18 7.90 -1.84
CA GLU A 240 -13.23 8.59 -2.73
C GLU A 240 -13.90 9.70 -3.58
N HIS A 241 -15.14 9.48 -4.01
CA HIS A 241 -15.79 10.32 -5.03
C HIS A 241 -16.98 11.14 -4.50
N GLU A 242 -17.55 10.78 -3.35
CA GLU A 242 -18.70 11.46 -2.76
C GLU A 242 -18.27 12.11 -1.44
N GLY A 243 -18.40 13.43 -1.31
CA GLY A 243 -18.01 14.14 -0.07
C GLY A 243 -18.89 13.77 1.13
N TYR A 244 -18.57 14.31 2.32
CA TYR A 244 -19.24 13.98 3.60
C TYR A 244 -20.78 14.17 3.59
N GLU A 245 -21.27 15.21 2.91
CA GLU A 245 -22.71 15.51 2.70
C GLU A 245 -23.33 14.68 1.55
N GLY A 246 -22.49 13.97 0.78
CA GLY A 246 -22.78 13.41 -0.52
C GLY A 246 -22.87 11.89 -0.58
N PHE A 247 -22.50 11.14 0.46
CA PHE A 247 -22.41 9.66 0.58
C PHE A 247 -23.73 8.87 0.32
N LYS A 248 -24.63 9.38 -0.52
CA LYS A 248 -25.87 8.76 -0.96
C LYS A 248 -25.60 7.45 -1.71
N GLY A 249 -24.38 7.22 -2.21
CA GLY A 249 -23.96 5.93 -2.75
C GLY A 249 -23.98 4.82 -1.71
N ALA A 250 -23.59 5.08 -0.46
CA ALA A 250 -23.56 4.07 0.60
C ALA A 250 -24.94 3.42 0.86
N PRO A 251 -26.04 4.15 1.13
CA PRO A 251 -27.35 3.52 1.31
C PRO A 251 -27.87 2.85 0.03
N ARG A 252 -27.52 3.35 -1.17
CA ARG A 252 -27.90 2.70 -2.43
C ARG A 252 -27.20 1.37 -2.63
N LEU A 253 -25.91 1.29 -2.32
CA LEU A 253 -25.14 0.06 -2.40
C LEU A 253 -25.65 -1.01 -1.42
N VAL A 254 -26.08 -0.61 -0.22
CA VAL A 254 -26.73 -1.53 0.72
C VAL A 254 -28.01 -2.11 0.12
N LEU A 255 -28.87 -1.28 -0.47
CA LEU A 255 -30.11 -1.74 -1.10
C LEU A 255 -29.84 -2.66 -2.31
N ALA A 256 -28.89 -2.28 -3.16
CA ALA A 256 -28.48 -3.09 -4.31
C ALA A 256 -27.90 -4.44 -3.88
N LEU A 257 -27.12 -4.48 -2.79
CA LEU A 257 -26.59 -5.72 -2.23
C LEU A 257 -27.71 -6.65 -1.77
N LEU A 258 -28.71 -6.13 -1.04
CA LEU A 258 -29.84 -6.94 -0.58
C LEU A 258 -30.58 -7.59 -1.75
N TRP A 259 -30.78 -6.85 -2.84
CA TRP A 259 -31.36 -7.37 -4.07
C TRP A 259 -30.51 -8.49 -4.69
N LYS A 260 -29.19 -8.28 -4.82
CA LYS A 260 -28.27 -9.30 -5.35
C LYS A 260 -28.17 -10.55 -4.48
N LEU A 261 -28.20 -10.42 -3.16
CA LEU A 261 -28.19 -11.57 -2.26
C LEU A 261 -29.48 -12.39 -2.37
N GLN A 262 -30.62 -11.73 -2.61
CA GLN A 262 -31.87 -12.44 -2.91
C GLN A 262 -31.79 -13.19 -4.24
N GLU A 263 -31.27 -12.59 -5.31
CA GLU A 263 -31.08 -13.29 -6.60
C GLU A 263 -30.26 -14.57 -6.41
N ILE A 264 -29.15 -14.50 -5.67
CA ILE A 264 -28.31 -15.67 -5.38
C ILE A 264 -29.07 -16.70 -4.55
N SER A 265 -29.82 -16.25 -3.54
CA SER A 265 -30.66 -17.12 -2.70
C SER A 265 -31.77 -17.84 -3.49
N GLU A 266 -32.25 -17.24 -4.59
CA GLU A 266 -33.33 -17.75 -5.44
C GLU A 266 -32.80 -18.65 -6.58
N GLN A 267 -31.49 -18.60 -6.89
CA GLN A 267 -30.87 -19.51 -7.85
C GLN A 267 -30.99 -20.96 -7.35
N ARG A 268 -31.59 -21.82 -8.18
CA ARG A 268 -31.61 -23.27 -7.91
C ARG A 268 -30.20 -23.80 -8.10
N ASN A 269 -29.67 -24.49 -7.08
CA ASN A 269 -28.52 -25.38 -7.26
C ASN A 269 -28.89 -26.38 -8.37
N SER A 270 -28.34 -26.16 -9.57
CA SER A 270 -28.44 -27.08 -10.71
C SER A 270 -27.43 -28.20 -10.59
#